data_AF-A0A6V7LZ17-F1
#
_entry.id   AF-A0A6V7LZ17-F1
#
_cell.length_a   1.000
_cell.length_b   1.000
_cell.length_c   1.000
_cell.angle_alpha   90.00
_cell.angle_beta   90.00
_cell.angle_gamma   90.00
#
_symmetry.space_group_name_H-M   'P 1'
#
loop_
_entity.id
_entity.type
_entity.pdbx_description
1 polymer ?
#
loop_
_entity_poly.entity_id
_entity_poly.type
_entity_poly.pdbx_seq_one_letter_code
_entity_poly.pdbx_strand_id
1 'polypeptide(L)'
;MMFKSLATFDTDFSADSVEWCPINGFEDYLVCGTYQLSSEEPQNNIAMIQTQKRQGKIQLLRVVSPGRLELLHTVNVAAVLDMKWAHAIYHGHLLLGVANATGHLQIWKIYQGKMSLYVEIKVRNTDDSGLALSLDWDSR
;
A
#
# COMPACT_ATOMS: atom_id res chain seq x y z
N MET A 1 -33.12 -0.62 2.73
CA MET A 1 -32.13 -0.63 1.64
C MET A 1 -31.17 -1.77 1.92
N MET A 2 -31.04 -2.75 1.04
CA MET A 2 -30.16 -3.92 1.25
C MET A 2 -28.90 -3.72 0.41
N PHE A 3 -27.74 -3.71 1.04
CA PHE A 3 -26.46 -3.69 0.33
C PHE A 3 -26.19 -5.07 -0.26
N LYS A 4 -25.77 -5.11 -1.52
CA LYS A 4 -25.34 -6.35 -2.20
C LYS A 4 -23.86 -6.23 -2.50
N SER A 5 -23.06 -7.15 -1.97
CA SER A 5 -21.66 -7.30 -2.37
C SER A 5 -21.59 -7.70 -3.83
N LEU A 6 -20.89 -6.91 -4.64
CA LEU A 6 -20.73 -7.18 -6.07
C LEU A 6 -19.53 -8.10 -6.33
N ALA A 7 -18.44 -7.91 -5.58
CA ALA A 7 -17.22 -8.71 -5.65
C ALA A 7 -16.61 -8.85 -4.24
N THR A 8 -15.84 -9.92 -4.05
CA THR A 8 -15.02 -10.18 -2.87
C THR A 8 -13.62 -10.54 -3.33
N PHE A 9 -12.61 -10.07 -2.61
CA PHE A 9 -11.21 -10.34 -2.91
C PHE A 9 -10.45 -10.59 -1.62
N ASP A 10 -9.66 -11.67 -1.60
CA ASP A 10 -8.79 -12.00 -0.47
C ASP A 10 -7.45 -11.29 -0.64
N THR A 11 -7.04 -10.57 0.40
CA THR A 11 -5.83 -9.71 0.40
C THR A 11 -4.63 -10.42 1.04
N ASP A 12 -4.79 -11.68 1.46
CA ASP A 12 -3.86 -12.55 2.19
C ASP A 12 -3.48 -12.06 3.61
N PHE A 13 -3.35 -10.75 3.79
CA PHE A 13 -3.08 -10.07 5.07
C PHE A 13 -4.22 -9.09 5.37
N SER A 14 -4.31 -8.57 6.59
CA SER A 14 -5.34 -7.58 6.92
C SER A 14 -5.21 -6.34 6.03
N ALA A 15 -6.28 -6.01 5.28
CA ALA A 15 -6.38 -4.76 4.56
C ALA A 15 -6.45 -3.59 5.54
N ASP A 16 -5.50 -2.66 5.47
CA ASP A 16 -5.34 -1.54 6.42
C ASP A 16 -5.61 -0.18 5.74
N SER A 17 -5.29 -0.07 4.45
CA SER A 17 -5.54 1.14 3.65
C SER A 17 -6.08 0.77 2.27
N VAL A 18 -7.14 1.46 1.82
CA VAL A 18 -7.71 1.31 0.48
C VAL A 18 -7.94 2.70 -0.10
N GLU A 19 -7.44 2.95 -1.31
CA GLU A 19 -7.55 4.26 -1.96
C GLU A 19 -7.92 4.11 -3.45
N TRP A 20 -8.97 4.81 -3.87
CA TRP A 20 -9.40 4.88 -5.27
C TRP A 20 -8.63 5.95 -6.04
N CYS A 21 -8.29 5.68 -7.30
CA CYS A 21 -7.57 6.65 -8.11
C CYS A 21 -8.50 7.82 -8.50
N PRO A 22 -8.15 9.09 -8.20
CA PRO A 22 -8.99 10.25 -8.50
C PRO A 22 -8.79 10.78 -9.94
N ILE A 23 -7.89 10.19 -10.71
CA ILE A 23 -7.51 10.69 -12.05
C ILE A 23 -8.53 10.25 -13.09
N ASN A 24 -9.00 11.20 -13.90
CA ASN A 24 -9.92 10.95 -15.01
C ASN A 24 -9.38 9.85 -15.95
N GLY A 25 -10.19 8.83 -16.23
CA GLY A 25 -9.84 7.67 -17.03
C GLY A 25 -9.20 6.51 -16.26
N PHE A 26 -9.02 6.66 -14.94
CA PHE A 26 -8.46 5.64 -14.04
C PHE A 26 -9.31 5.42 -12.79
N GLU A 27 -10.54 5.92 -12.74
CA GLU A 27 -11.45 5.81 -11.59
C GLU A 27 -11.82 4.36 -11.27
N ASP A 28 -11.60 3.44 -12.21
CA ASP A 28 -11.73 2.00 -12.04
C ASP A 28 -10.53 1.36 -11.33
N TYR A 29 -9.45 2.09 -11.08
CA TYR A 29 -8.28 1.63 -10.35
C TYR A 29 -8.40 1.94 -8.85
N LEU A 30 -8.00 0.97 -8.03
CA LEU A 30 -7.82 1.14 -6.60
C LEU A 30 -6.56 0.41 -6.14
N VAL A 31 -6.03 0.85 -5.01
CA VAL A 31 -4.96 0.14 -4.31
C VAL A 31 -5.43 -0.34 -2.95
N CYS A 32 -4.94 -1.51 -2.55
CA CYS A 32 -5.12 -2.06 -1.22
C CYS A 32 -3.74 -2.30 -0.59
N GLY A 33 -3.50 -1.64 0.53
CA GLY A 33 -2.32 -1.75 1.37
C GLY A 33 -2.65 -2.65 2.55
N THR A 34 -1.76 -3.60 2.83
CA THR A 34 -2.00 -4.59 3.88
C THR A 34 -1.00 -4.52 5.02
N TYR A 35 -1.43 -5.04 6.17
CA TYR A 35 -0.69 -5.09 7.41
C TYR A 35 -0.76 -6.49 8.02
N GLN A 36 0.40 -7.08 8.31
CA GLN A 36 0.52 -8.29 9.11
C GLN A 36 1.69 -8.12 10.09
N LEU A 37 1.43 -8.41 11.36
CA LEU A 37 2.47 -8.58 12.36
C LEU A 37 2.87 -10.05 12.38
N SER A 38 4.14 -10.36 12.07
CA SER A 38 4.69 -11.69 12.31
C SER A 38 5.46 -11.70 13.63
N SER A 39 5.10 -12.65 14.49
CA SER A 39 5.94 -13.11 15.59
C SER A 39 6.80 -14.24 15.04
N GLU A 40 8.13 -14.10 15.05
CA GLU A 40 9.00 -15.26 14.90
C GLU A 40 8.78 -16.16 16.13
N GLU A 41 8.31 -17.39 15.94
CA GLU A 41 8.34 -18.39 17.01
C GLU A 41 9.82 -18.65 17.35
N PRO A 42 10.20 -18.65 18.65
CA PRO A 42 11.59 -18.79 19.04
C PRO A 42 12.10 -20.20 18.70
N GLN A 43 12.80 -20.33 17.58
CA GLN A 43 13.67 -21.47 17.33
C GLN A 43 14.95 -21.27 18.16
N ASN A 44 14.93 -21.88 19.35
CA ASN A 44 16.03 -22.07 20.31
C ASN A 44 16.16 -21.02 21.44
N ASN A 45 16.29 -21.56 22.66
CA ASN A 45 16.46 -20.92 23.97
C ASN A 45 17.72 -20.05 24.08
N ILE A 46 17.80 -18.94 23.36
CA ILE A 46 18.69 -17.83 23.70
C ILE A 46 17.82 -16.58 23.64
N ALA A 47 17.87 -15.76 24.70
CA ALA A 47 17.06 -14.55 24.87
C ALA A 47 17.26 -13.57 23.70
N MET A 48 16.53 -13.79 22.62
CA MET A 48 16.51 -12.94 21.44
C MET A 48 15.31 -12.02 21.58
N ILE A 49 15.59 -10.72 21.61
CA ILE A 49 14.61 -9.65 21.50
C ILE A 49 13.69 -10.01 20.32
N GLN A 50 12.42 -10.28 20.60
CA GLN A 50 11.42 -10.54 19.57
C GLN A 50 11.34 -9.30 18.66
N THR A 51 11.98 -9.36 17.49
CA THR A 51 11.82 -8.32 16.48
C THR A 51 10.52 -8.61 15.75
N GLN A 52 9.43 -8.03 16.24
CA GLN A 52 8.15 -8.11 15.55
C GLN A 52 8.30 -7.49 14.16
N LYS A 53 8.11 -8.29 13.12
CA LYS A 53 8.25 -7.83 11.74
C LYS A 53 6.88 -7.44 11.19
N ARG A 54 6.75 -6.19 10.76
CA ARG A 54 5.53 -5.65 10.14
C ARG A 54 5.63 -5.82 8.63
N GLN A 55 4.95 -6.82 8.10
CA GLN A 55 4.96 -7.17 6.67
C GLN A 55 3.66 -6.70 6.00
N GLY A 56 3.73 -6.35 4.73
CA GLY A 56 2.55 -5.93 3.97
C GLY A 56 2.71 -6.13 2.48
N LYS A 57 1.65 -5.79 1.76
CA LYS A 57 1.57 -5.80 0.31
C LYS A 57 0.91 -4.50 -0.14
N ILE A 58 1.31 -4.03 -1.32
CA ILE A 58 0.52 -3.09 -2.12
C ILE A 58 -0.07 -3.92 -3.25
N GLN A 59 -1.39 -3.96 -3.35
CA GLN A 59 -2.13 -4.63 -4.40
C GLN A 59 -2.81 -3.57 -5.26
N LEU A 60 -2.49 -3.53 -6.56
CA LEU A 60 -3.15 -2.69 -7.54
C LEU A 60 -4.30 -3.50 -8.16
N LEU A 61 -5.52 -3.03 -7.98
CA LEU A 61 -6.72 -3.66 -8.49
C LEU A 61 -7.45 -2.77 -9.47
N ARG A 62 -8.29 -3.39 -10.30
CA ARG A 62 -9.15 -2.71 -11.26
C ARG A 62 -10.55 -3.31 -11.29
N VAL A 63 -11.57 -2.46 -11.24
CA VAL A 63 -12.96 -2.86 -11.47
C VAL A 63 -13.26 -2.81 -12.96
N VAL A 64 -13.27 -3.96 -13.62
CA VAL A 64 -13.48 -4.02 -15.09
C VAL A 64 -14.97 -3.94 -15.45
N SER A 65 -15.84 -4.43 -14.57
CA SER A 65 -17.29 -4.35 -14.68
C SER A 65 -17.94 -4.55 -13.32
N PRO A 66 -19.25 -4.27 -13.13
CA PRO A 66 -19.94 -4.60 -11.89
C PRO A 66 -19.71 -6.08 -11.51
N GLY A 67 -19.14 -6.30 -10.34
CA GLY A 67 -18.82 -7.63 -9.81
C GLY A 67 -17.59 -8.33 -10.39
N ARG A 68 -16.79 -7.65 -11.22
CA ARG A 68 -15.51 -8.17 -11.72
C ARG A 68 -14.36 -7.27 -11.27
N LEU A 69 -13.59 -7.78 -10.32
CA LEU A 69 -12.37 -7.15 -9.81
C LEU A 69 -11.15 -7.94 -10.29
N GLU A 70 -10.18 -7.25 -10.87
CA GLU A 70 -8.93 -7.84 -11.36
C GLU A 70 -7.75 -7.34 -10.54
N LEU A 71 -6.91 -8.25 -10.08
CA LEU A 71 -5.61 -7.94 -9.50
C LEU A 71 -4.61 -7.72 -10.65
N LEU A 72 -4.10 -6.50 -10.79
CA LEU A 72 -3.15 -6.14 -11.85
C LEU A 72 -1.71 -6.38 -11.44
N HIS A 73 -1.36 -6.03 -10.20
CA HIS A 73 0.01 -6.15 -9.71
C HIS A 73 0.05 -6.20 -8.18
N THR A 74 1.02 -6.93 -7.64
CA THR A 74 1.27 -7.03 -6.19
C THR A 74 2.74 -6.80 -5.92
N VAL A 75 3.06 -6.02 -4.89
CA VAL A 75 4.43 -5.84 -4.40
C VAL A 75 4.47 -6.06 -2.90
N ASN A 76 5.43 -6.88 -2.44
CA ASN A 76 5.69 -7.08 -1.02
C ASN A 76 6.49 -5.90 -0.47
N VAL A 77 6.07 -5.36 0.67
CA VAL A 77 6.66 -4.19 1.33
C VAL A 77 6.65 -4.37 2.85
N ALA A 78 7.24 -3.43 3.58
CA ALA A 78 6.88 -3.26 4.99
C ALA A 78 5.38 -2.91 5.08
N ALA A 79 4.74 -3.26 6.20
CA ALA A 79 3.30 -3.05 6.35
C ALA A 79 2.87 -1.62 5.97
N VAL A 80 1.81 -1.50 5.19
CA VAL A 80 1.31 -0.23 4.67
C VAL A 80 0.33 0.36 5.67
N LEU A 81 0.52 1.63 6.02
CA LEU A 81 -0.29 2.34 7.01
C LEU A 81 -1.14 3.44 6.37
N ASP A 82 -0.68 4.01 5.26
CA ASP A 82 -1.47 4.95 4.46
C ASP A 82 -0.99 4.99 3.02
N MET A 83 -1.90 5.34 2.10
CA MET A 83 -1.63 5.51 0.68
C MET A 83 -2.49 6.64 0.11
N LYS A 84 -1.89 7.49 -0.72
CA LYS A 84 -2.61 8.51 -1.47
C LYS A 84 -2.15 8.59 -2.91
N TRP A 85 -3.10 8.55 -3.83
CA TRP A 85 -2.83 8.90 -5.21
C TRP A 85 -2.51 10.39 -5.31
N ALA A 86 -1.52 10.74 -6.13
CA ALA A 86 -1.32 12.13 -6.48
C ALA A 86 -2.52 12.63 -7.30
N HIS A 87 -2.88 13.91 -7.15
CA HIS A 87 -4.06 14.51 -7.79
C HIS A 87 -3.88 14.84 -9.28
N ALA A 88 -2.70 14.58 -9.85
CA ALA A 88 -2.40 14.81 -11.26
C ALA A 88 -1.46 13.74 -11.83
N ILE A 89 -1.43 13.66 -13.16
CA ILE A 89 -0.45 12.85 -13.90
C ILE A 89 0.85 13.64 -14.00
N TYR A 90 1.96 13.06 -13.54
CA TYR A 90 3.27 13.70 -13.57
C TYR A 90 4.17 13.01 -14.60
N HIS A 91 4.60 13.75 -15.62
CA HIS A 91 5.41 13.22 -16.73
C HIS A 91 4.82 11.95 -17.37
N GLY A 92 3.50 11.88 -17.51
CA GLY A 92 2.80 10.73 -18.09
C GLY A 92 2.63 9.54 -17.13
N HIS A 93 2.92 9.71 -15.84
CA HIS A 93 2.79 8.67 -14.83
C HIS A 93 1.74 9.01 -13.79
N LEU A 94 0.94 8.01 -13.43
CA LEU A 94 0.17 8.01 -12.19
C LEU A 94 1.14 7.78 -11.04
N LEU A 95 1.03 8.59 -10.00
CA LEU A 95 1.86 8.46 -8.80
C LEU A 95 1.02 8.06 -7.60
N LEU A 96 1.58 7.18 -6.78
CA LEU A 96 1.03 6.76 -5.50
C LEU A 96 2.06 7.01 -4.40
N GLY A 97 1.70 7.81 -3.41
CA GLY A 97 2.44 7.93 -2.17
C GLY A 97 2.07 6.79 -1.21
N VAL A 98 3.04 6.22 -0.52
CA VAL A 98 2.86 5.15 0.48
C VAL A 98 3.65 5.46 1.74
N ALA A 99 2.98 5.41 2.90
CA ALA A 99 3.58 5.49 4.22
C ALA A 99 3.63 4.08 4.82
N ASN A 100 4.80 3.63 5.24
CA ASN A 100 5.00 2.26 5.71
C ASN A 100 5.51 2.15 7.16
N ALA A 101 5.43 0.93 7.66
CA ALA A 101 5.77 0.58 9.03
C ALA A 101 7.28 0.57 9.35
N THR A 102 8.15 0.92 8.39
CA THR A 102 9.58 1.16 8.66
C THR A 102 9.92 2.65 8.67
N GLY A 103 8.91 3.53 8.62
CA GLY A 103 9.13 4.98 8.70
C GLY A 103 9.50 5.61 7.37
N HIS A 104 9.20 4.94 6.24
CA HIS A 104 9.50 5.46 4.92
C HIS A 104 8.27 6.03 4.24
N LEU A 105 8.50 7.13 3.51
CA LEU A 105 7.67 7.59 2.42
C LEU A 105 8.19 6.98 1.12
N GLN A 106 7.33 6.30 0.38
CA GLN A 106 7.63 5.78 -0.93
C GLN A 106 6.74 6.46 -1.97
N ILE A 107 7.30 6.77 -3.15
CA ILE A 107 6.54 7.18 -4.32
C ILE A 107 6.64 6.06 -5.35
N TRP A 108 5.49 5.58 -5.81
CA TRP A 108 5.37 4.54 -6.83
C TRP A 108 4.83 5.13 -8.12
N LYS A 109 5.39 4.70 -9.25
CA LYS A 109 4.87 4.98 -10.59
C LYS A 109 4.00 3.83 -11.06
N ILE A 110 2.83 4.16 -11.60
CA ILE A 110 1.93 3.19 -12.22
C ILE A 110 1.89 3.44 -13.73
N TYR A 111 2.21 2.41 -14.50
CA TYR A 111 2.18 2.43 -15.95
C TYR A 111 1.76 1.05 -16.48
N GLN A 112 0.79 1.01 -17.39
CA GLN A 112 0.26 -0.23 -17.98
C GLN A 112 -0.09 -1.31 -16.93
N GLY A 113 -0.74 -0.90 -15.84
CA GLY A 113 -1.16 -1.82 -14.77
C GLY A 113 -0.03 -2.38 -13.90
N LYS A 114 1.19 -1.86 -14.01
CA LYS A 114 2.33 -2.27 -13.19
C LYS A 114 2.83 -1.11 -12.33
N MET A 115 3.25 -1.45 -11.12
CA MET A 115 3.83 -0.52 -10.15
C MET A 115 5.35 -0.66 -10.16
N SER A 116 6.06 0.46 -10.12
CA SER A 116 7.51 0.51 -9.95
C SER A 116 7.89 1.58 -8.92
N LEU A 117 8.80 1.25 -8.01
CA LEU A 117 9.27 2.20 -7.01
C LEU A 117 10.05 3.31 -7.71
N TYR A 118 9.67 4.55 -7.44
CA TYR A 118 10.32 5.73 -8.02
C TYR A 118 11.28 6.39 -7.03
N VAL A 119 10.81 6.59 -5.79
CA VAL A 119 11.57 7.25 -4.72
C VAL A 119 11.22 6.58 -3.40
N GLU A 120 12.20 6.45 -2.51
CA GLU A 120 12.01 6.06 -1.11
C GLU A 120 12.84 6.99 -0.21
N ILE A 121 12.21 7.52 0.84
CA ILE A 121 12.83 8.44 1.79
C ILE A 121 12.43 8.03 3.20
N LYS A 122 13.41 7.87 4.10
CA LYS A 122 13.14 7.70 5.52
C LYS A 122 12.72 9.05 6.11
N VAL A 123 11.52 9.13 6.68
CA VAL A 123 10.95 10.40 7.17
C VAL A 123 11.76 10.97 8.34
N ARG A 124 12.39 10.11 9.14
CA ARG A 124 13.28 10.49 10.25
C ARG A 124 14.63 9.78 10.15
N ASN A 125 15.71 10.56 10.19
CA ASN A 125 17.09 10.07 10.27
C ASN A 125 17.49 9.74 11.72
N THR A 126 16.67 8.94 12.41
CA THR A 126 17.00 8.43 13.74
C THR A 126 17.16 6.91 13.69
N ASP A 127 17.97 6.38 14.61
CA ASP A 127 18.15 4.94 14.81
C ASP A 127 16.88 4.25 15.34
N ASP A 128 15.89 5.04 15.75
CA ASP A 128 14.62 4.57 16.29
C ASP A 128 13.69 3.97 15.21
N SER A 129 12.90 2.96 15.60
CA SER A 129 11.97 2.24 14.72
C SER A 129 10.65 3.01 14.53
N GLY A 130 10.75 4.24 14.02
CA GLY A 130 9.60 5.10 13.76
C GLY A 130 8.70 4.54 12.66
N LEU A 131 7.39 4.73 12.80
CA LEU A 131 6.39 4.42 11.77
C LEU A 131 6.05 5.68 10.97
N ALA A 132 5.81 5.55 9.67
CA ALA A 132 5.14 6.58 8.88
C ALA A 132 3.65 6.25 8.88
N LEU A 133 2.84 7.06 9.55
CA LEU A 133 1.43 6.73 9.83
C LEU A 133 0.47 7.26 8.77
N SER A 134 0.79 8.39 8.17
CA SER A 134 -0.05 9.02 7.16
C SER A 134 0.76 9.89 6.21
N LEU A 135 0.20 10.18 5.05
CA LEU A 135 0.71 11.14 4.10
C LEU A 135 -0.44 11.84 3.39
N ASP A 136 -0.17 13.02 2.83
CA ASP A 136 -1.09 13.66 1.90
C ASP A 136 -0.30 14.45 0.86
N TRP A 137 -0.97 14.79 -0.24
CA TRP A 137 -0.43 15.65 -1.28
C TRP A 137 -0.88 17.09 -1.03
N ASP A 138 -0.02 18.06 -1.34
CA ASP A 138 -0.47 19.45 -1.38
C ASP A 138 -1.52 19.59 -2.49
N SER A 139 -2.57 20.36 -2.21
CA SER A 139 -3.72 20.57 -3.10
C SER A 139 -3.56 21.82 -3.98
N ARG A 140 -2.40 22.46 -3.93
CA ARG A 140 -2.07 23.72 -4.58
C ARG A 140 -1.53 23.57 -5.99
#